data_AF-A0A363TSD8-F1
#
_entry.id   AF-A0A363TSD8-F1
#
_cell.length_a   1.000
_cell.length_b   1.000
_cell.length_c   1.000
_cell.angle_alpha   90.00
_cell.angle_beta   90.00
_cell.angle_gamma   90.00
#
_symmetry.space_group_name_H-M   'P 1'
#
loop_
_entity.id
_entity.type
_entity.pdbx_description
1 polymer ?
#
loop_
_entity_poly.entity_id
_entity_poly.type
_entity_poly.pdbx_seq_one_letter_code
_entity_poly.pdbx_strand_id
1 'polypeptide(L)'
;MKKAVRIPVVLLAALGLLFAVAATAALAAEEAPGGPGPAAGKQYKQMYDPKTVETVSGEVVQVNRIPHRRGRGTGVHLILKTDKEEIPVHLGPSWYLDKLEVKIDRNDKVEVKGSRVTFKGKPVLIAAEVKKGGALLTLRDENGVAAWRRR
;
A
#
# COMPACT_ATOMS: atom_id res chain seq x y z
N MET A 1 -46.07 -40.82 -60.40
CA MET A 1 -44.76 -40.34 -60.91
C MET A 1 -43.70 -40.60 -59.84
N LYS A 2 -42.50 -40.99 -60.28
CA LYS A 2 -41.36 -41.55 -59.53
C LYS A 2 -40.86 -40.56 -58.45
N LYS A 3 -40.35 -40.95 -57.27
CA LYS A 3 -39.14 -41.75 -57.03
C LYS A 3 -39.12 -42.32 -55.61
N ALA A 4 -38.67 -43.57 -55.50
CA ALA A 4 -38.18 -44.18 -54.27
C ALA A 4 -36.74 -43.73 -53.99
N VAL A 5 -36.38 -43.54 -52.71
CA VAL A 5 -35.04 -43.87 -52.22
C VAL A 5 -35.20 -44.50 -50.84
N ARG A 6 -34.83 -45.78 -50.75
CA ARG A 6 -34.72 -46.57 -49.52
C ARG A 6 -33.32 -46.35 -48.96
N ILE A 7 -33.20 -46.02 -47.68
CA ILE A 7 -31.93 -46.06 -46.95
C ILE A 7 -32.19 -46.84 -45.65
N PRO A 8 -31.35 -47.84 -45.31
CA PRO A 8 -31.76 -48.94 -44.45
C PRO A 8 -31.70 -48.61 -42.95
N VAL A 9 -32.67 -49.19 -42.25
CA VAL A 9 -32.75 -49.33 -40.80
C VAL A 9 -31.94 -50.54 -40.39
N VAL A 10 -30.83 -50.36 -39.65
CA VAL A 10 -30.07 -51.35 -38.85
C VAL A 10 -28.98 -50.51 -38.14
N LEU A 11 -28.74 -50.46 -36.83
CA LEU A 11 -29.19 -51.22 -35.67
C LEU A 11 -28.84 -50.41 -34.40
N LEU A 12 -29.75 -50.48 -33.41
CA LEU A 12 -29.57 -50.42 -31.95
C LEU A 12 -28.25 -49.93 -31.31
N ALA A 13 -28.38 -48.95 -30.40
CA ALA A 13 -28.04 -49.04 -28.97
C ALA A 13 -28.21 -47.64 -28.34
N ALA A 14 -29.31 -47.37 -27.63
CA ALA A 14 -29.31 -47.31 -26.16
C ALA A 14 -28.13 -46.52 -25.57
N LEU A 15 -28.42 -45.39 -24.92
CA LEU A 15 -28.08 -45.10 -23.51
C LEU A 15 -27.85 -43.60 -23.28
N GLY A 16 -28.47 -43.07 -22.22
CA GLY A 16 -27.79 -42.06 -21.40
C GLY A 16 -28.19 -40.60 -21.65
N LEU A 17 -29.22 -40.19 -20.93
CA LEU A 17 -29.47 -38.83 -20.45
C LEU A 17 -28.16 -38.08 -20.12
N LEU A 18 -27.89 -36.94 -20.76
CA LEU A 18 -26.80 -36.03 -20.38
C LEU A 18 -27.36 -34.60 -20.31
N PHE A 19 -27.91 -34.31 -19.14
CA PHE A 19 -28.02 -32.94 -18.63
C PHE A 19 -26.60 -32.47 -18.28
N ALA A 20 -26.05 -31.54 -19.07
CA ALA A 20 -24.88 -30.77 -18.66
C ALA A 20 -25.34 -29.35 -18.32
N VAL A 21 -25.70 -29.14 -17.05
CA VAL A 21 -25.90 -27.81 -16.47
C VAL A 21 -24.53 -27.15 -16.36
N ALA A 22 -24.29 -26.11 -17.16
CA ALA A 22 -23.15 -25.23 -17.00
C ALA A 22 -23.37 -24.35 -15.76
N ALA A 23 -22.94 -24.84 -14.60
CA ALA A 23 -22.82 -24.02 -13.39
C ALA A 23 -21.40 -23.47 -13.30
N THR A 24 -21.25 -22.22 -13.74
CA THR A 24 -20.11 -21.35 -13.48
C THR A 24 -19.99 -21.10 -11.97
N ALA A 25 -19.29 -21.99 -11.26
CA ALA A 25 -18.76 -21.68 -9.95
C ALA A 25 -17.35 -21.10 -10.12
N ALA A 26 -17.28 -19.80 -10.39
CA ALA A 26 -16.06 -19.04 -10.17
C ALA A 26 -15.74 -19.17 -8.68
N LEU A 27 -14.66 -19.91 -8.35
CA LEU A 27 -14.12 -19.89 -7.00
C LEU A 27 -13.76 -18.44 -6.70
N ALA A 28 -14.56 -17.83 -5.83
CA ALA A 28 -14.22 -16.63 -5.12
C ALA A 28 -12.93 -16.93 -4.34
N ALA A 29 -11.81 -16.40 -4.82
CA ALA A 29 -10.68 -16.16 -3.96
C ALA A 29 -11.15 -15.17 -2.90
N GLU A 30 -11.36 -15.64 -1.66
CA GLU A 30 -11.40 -14.76 -0.50
C GLU A 30 -10.03 -14.11 -0.38
N GLU A 31 -9.87 -12.94 -1.00
CA GLU A 31 -8.79 -12.04 -0.69
C GLU A 31 -9.08 -11.46 0.70
N ALA A 32 -8.48 -12.08 1.72
CA ALA A 32 -8.26 -11.43 3.01
C ALA A 32 -7.76 -10.00 2.78
N PRO A 33 -8.16 -8.99 3.58
CA PRO A 33 -7.77 -7.60 3.37
C PRO A 33 -6.24 -7.48 3.42
N GLY A 34 -5.64 -7.45 2.22
CA GLY A 34 -4.21 -7.54 2.00
C GLY A 34 -3.50 -6.29 2.51
N GLY A 35 -2.64 -6.48 3.49
CA GLY A 35 -1.58 -5.51 3.80
C GLY A 35 -0.72 -5.24 2.56
N PRO A 36 -0.02 -4.09 2.48
CA PRO A 36 0.70 -3.71 1.27
C PRO A 36 1.80 -4.73 0.97
N GLY A 37 1.73 -5.32 -0.22
CA GLY A 37 2.73 -6.25 -0.71
C GLY A 37 4.13 -5.62 -0.84
N PRO A 38 5.18 -6.45 -0.98
CA PRO A 38 6.61 -6.09 -0.88
C PRO A 38 7.11 -5.00 -1.86
N ALA A 39 6.31 -4.61 -2.86
CA ALA A 39 6.65 -3.55 -3.81
C ALA A 39 6.71 -2.15 -3.16
N ALA A 40 5.89 -1.86 -2.15
CA ALA A 40 5.93 -0.59 -1.45
C ALA A 40 7.27 -0.39 -0.72
N GLY A 41 7.87 -1.45 -0.18
CA GLY A 41 9.16 -1.36 0.53
C GLY A 41 10.37 -1.13 -0.38
N LYS A 42 10.35 -1.59 -1.64
CA LYS A 42 11.50 -1.44 -2.57
C LYS A 42 11.64 -0.01 -3.09
N GLN A 43 10.53 0.64 -3.47
CA GLN A 43 10.55 2.03 -3.94
C GLN A 43 11.02 3.00 -2.85
N TYR A 44 10.61 2.78 -1.60
CA TYR A 44 11.03 3.61 -0.47
C TYR A 44 12.47 3.36 -0.03
N LYS A 45 13.00 2.13 -0.11
CA LYS A 45 14.43 1.86 0.16
C LYS A 45 15.32 2.61 -0.84
N GLN A 46 14.88 2.77 -2.08
CA GLN A 46 15.60 3.58 -3.08
C GLN A 46 15.50 5.09 -2.83
N MET A 47 14.52 5.55 -2.04
CA MET A 47 14.32 6.96 -1.73
C MET A 47 14.92 7.38 -0.38
N TYR A 48 15.42 6.46 0.44
CA TYR A 48 16.07 6.79 1.71
C TYR A 48 17.58 6.76 1.52
N ASP A 49 18.24 7.90 1.76
CA ASP A 49 19.69 8.01 1.79
C ASP A 49 20.18 8.24 3.24
N PRO A 50 20.85 7.26 3.86
CA PRO A 50 21.42 7.39 5.19
C PRO A 50 22.38 8.60 5.34
N LYS A 51 23.00 9.05 4.26
CA LYS A 51 23.93 10.19 4.27
C LYS A 51 23.24 11.54 4.36
N THR A 52 21.95 11.60 4.03
CA THR A 52 21.14 12.83 4.09
C THR A 52 20.19 12.83 5.28
N VAL A 53 20.45 11.96 6.26
CA VAL A 53 19.67 11.91 7.50
C VAL A 53 19.95 13.15 8.32
N GLU A 54 18.89 13.86 8.62
CA GLU A 54 18.90 15.03 9.49
C GLU A 54 17.75 14.95 10.48
N THR A 55 17.86 15.72 11.55
CA THR A 55 16.80 15.92 12.53
C THR A 55 16.25 17.33 12.37
N VAL A 56 14.95 17.43 12.15
CA VAL A 56 14.23 18.70 12.06
C VAL A 56 13.11 18.73 13.07
N SER A 57 12.97 19.86 13.76
CA SER A 57 11.89 20.10 14.71
C SER A 57 10.96 21.15 14.15
N GLY A 58 9.66 20.98 14.38
CA GLY A 58 8.67 21.88 13.84
C GLY A 58 7.26 21.57 14.28
N GLU A 59 6.33 22.33 13.73
CA GLU A 59 4.90 22.17 13.96
C GLU A 59 4.23 21.52 12.76
N VAL A 60 3.35 20.55 13.00
CA VAL A 60 2.59 19.90 11.95
C VAL A 60 1.47 20.81 11.50
N VAL A 61 1.60 21.41 10.31
CA VAL A 61 0.56 22.30 9.78
C VAL A 61 -0.55 21.53 9.08
N GLN A 62 -0.25 20.33 8.56
CA GLN A 62 -1.23 19.50 7.84
C GLN A 62 -0.87 18.02 7.90
N VAL A 63 -1.90 17.17 8.03
CA VAL A 63 -1.82 15.71 7.92
C VAL A 63 -2.60 15.28 6.67
N ASN A 64 -1.92 14.73 5.69
CA ASN A 64 -2.49 14.27 4.43
C ASN A 64 -2.52 12.74 4.36
N ARG A 65 -3.73 12.18 4.26
CA ARG A 65 -3.95 10.76 3.97
C ARG A 65 -4.20 10.60 2.47
N ILE A 66 -3.21 10.09 1.75
CA ILE A 66 -3.26 9.95 0.28
C ILE A 66 -3.57 8.49 -0.07
N PRO A 67 -4.78 8.18 -0.56
CA PRO A 67 -5.11 6.84 -1.00
C PRO A 67 -4.30 6.48 -2.26
N HIS A 68 -3.70 5.29 -2.27
CA HIS A 68 -2.98 4.84 -3.45
C HIS A 68 -3.99 4.44 -4.54
N ARG A 69 -3.79 4.92 -5.78
CA ARG A 69 -4.69 4.73 -6.94
C ARG A 69 -5.09 3.29 -7.31
N ARG A 70 -4.52 2.27 -6.67
CA ARG A 70 -4.79 0.85 -6.95
C ARG A 70 -5.11 0.04 -5.68
N GLY A 71 -5.68 0.67 -4.65
CA GLY A 71 -6.04 -0.02 -3.41
C GLY A 71 -4.86 -0.53 -2.58
N ARG A 72 -3.61 -0.16 -2.91
CA ARG A 72 -2.37 -0.60 -2.23
C ARG A 72 -2.12 0.09 -0.87
N GLY A 73 -3.19 0.47 -0.19
CA GLY A 73 -3.16 1.21 1.08
C GLY A 73 -3.16 2.73 0.92
N THR A 74 -3.25 3.43 2.05
CA THR A 74 -3.23 4.89 2.14
C THR A 74 -1.92 5.33 2.77
N GLY A 75 -1.16 6.19 2.09
CA GLY A 75 0.06 6.80 2.63
C GLY A 75 -0.27 8.02 3.47
N VAL A 76 0.41 8.21 4.59
CA VAL A 76 0.26 9.37 5.46
C VAL A 76 1.48 10.25 5.34
N HIS A 77 1.26 11.47 4.88
CA HIS A 77 2.26 12.50 4.71
C HIS A 77 1.91 13.68 5.63
N LEU A 78 2.90 14.30 6.22
CA LEU A 78 2.74 15.54 6.98
C LEU A 78 3.30 16.70 6.19
N ILE A 79 2.82 17.90 6.46
CA ILE A 79 3.56 19.12 6.19
C ILE A 79 4.09 19.62 7.54
N LEU A 80 5.40 19.64 7.68
CA LEU A 80 6.08 20.12 8.88
C LEU A 80 6.60 21.52 8.62
N LYS A 81 6.13 22.49 9.42
CA LYS A 81 6.64 23.85 9.41
C LYS A 81 7.81 23.93 10.38
N THR A 82 9.00 24.11 9.81
CA THR A 82 10.23 24.40 10.54
C THR A 82 10.49 25.91 10.57
N ASP A 83 11.52 26.35 11.28
CA ASP A 83 11.91 27.77 11.31
C ASP A 83 12.35 28.30 9.93
N LYS A 84 12.79 27.40 9.04
CA LYS A 84 13.35 27.76 7.72
C LYS A 84 12.32 27.64 6.61
N GLU A 85 11.52 26.58 6.63
CA GLU A 85 10.63 26.21 5.52
C GLU A 85 9.56 25.20 5.95
N GLU A 86 8.56 25.02 5.08
CA GLU A 86 7.57 23.95 5.19
C GLU A 86 7.98 22.76 4.33
N ILE A 87 8.19 21.62 4.97
CA ILE A 87 8.72 20.42 4.30
C ILE A 87 7.67 19.31 4.36
N PRO A 88 7.35 18.67 3.22
CA PRO A 88 6.55 17.45 3.23
C PRO A 88 7.35 16.29 3.84
N VAL A 89 6.78 15.65 4.85
CA VAL A 89 7.35 14.51 5.56
C VAL A 89 6.55 13.25 5.25
N HIS A 90 7.20 12.20 4.76
CA HIS A 90 6.57 10.91 4.49
C HIS A 90 6.73 9.98 5.69
N LEU A 91 5.64 9.74 6.42
CA LEU A 91 5.65 8.86 7.58
C LEU A 91 5.61 7.39 7.16
N GLY A 92 4.63 7.02 6.34
CA GLY A 92 4.40 5.62 6.00
C GLY A 92 2.93 5.33 5.78
N PRO A 93 2.54 4.06 5.76
CA PRO A 93 1.16 3.70 5.51
C PRO A 93 0.28 3.90 6.75
N SER A 94 -0.94 4.38 6.51
CA SER A 94 -2.00 4.60 7.51
C SER A 94 -2.22 3.40 8.42
N TRP A 95 -2.37 2.20 7.86
CA TRP A 95 -2.62 0.98 8.66
C TRP A 95 -1.52 0.69 9.69
N TYR A 96 -0.28 1.16 9.48
CA TYR A 96 0.80 0.99 10.44
C TYR A 96 0.71 2.06 11.53
N LEU A 97 0.53 3.32 11.13
CA LEU A 97 0.38 4.46 12.05
C LEU A 97 -0.89 4.36 12.90
N ASP A 98 -1.95 3.75 12.37
CA ASP A 98 -3.21 3.55 13.06
C ASP A 98 -3.06 2.52 14.20
N LYS A 99 -2.04 1.64 14.16
CA LYS A 99 -1.71 0.70 15.25
C LYS A 99 -0.82 1.29 16.34
N LEU A 100 -0.12 2.39 16.05
CA LEU A 100 0.71 3.06 17.04
C LEU A 100 -0.19 3.83 18.03
N GLU A 101 0.15 3.79 19.31
CA GLU A 101 -0.59 4.52 20.35
C GLU A 101 -0.48 6.04 20.15
N VAL A 102 0.68 6.50 19.67
CA VAL A 102 0.91 7.92 19.43
C VAL A 102 0.33 8.33 18.09
N LYS A 103 -0.65 9.23 18.13
CA LYS A 103 -1.20 9.91 16.95
C LYS A 103 -0.53 11.27 16.75
N ILE A 104 -0.32 11.62 15.49
CA ILE A 104 0.20 12.91 15.07
C ILE A 104 -0.93 13.65 14.36
N ASP A 105 -1.27 14.80 14.90
CA ASP A 105 -2.36 15.66 14.45
C ASP A 105 -1.84 17.05 14.10
N ARG A 106 -2.72 17.84 13.49
CA ARG A 106 -2.42 19.24 13.18
C ARG A 106 -2.13 20.03 14.47
N ASN A 107 -1.17 20.94 14.40
CA ASN A 107 -0.62 21.76 15.49
C ASN A 107 0.22 20.99 16.51
N ASP A 108 0.52 19.71 16.29
CA ASP A 108 1.48 18.99 17.11
C ASP A 108 2.91 19.49 16.86
N LYS A 109 3.66 19.67 17.94
CA LYS A 109 5.11 19.88 17.86
C LYS A 109 5.81 18.54 17.86
N VAL A 110 6.57 18.29 16.80
CA VAL A 110 7.28 17.03 16.60
C VAL A 110 8.73 17.28 16.19
N GLU A 111 9.59 16.37 16.58
CA GLU A 111 10.96 16.27 16.10
C GLU A 111 11.02 15.04 15.18
N VAL A 112 11.38 15.26 13.93
CA VAL A 112 11.45 14.23 12.91
C VAL A 112 12.90 14.02 12.54
N LYS A 113 13.39 12.80 12.70
CA LYS A 113 14.66 12.36 12.14
C LYS A 113 14.39 11.56 10.88
N GLY A 114 14.98 11.97 9.77
CA GLY A 114 14.70 11.35 8.48
C GLY A 114 15.68 11.75 7.41
N SER A 115 15.63 11.03 6.28
CA SER A 115 16.45 11.32 5.12
C SER A 115 15.81 12.39 4.26
N ARG A 116 16.51 13.50 4.05
CA ARG A 116 16.09 14.54 3.10
C ARG A 116 16.46 14.12 1.69
N VAL A 117 15.47 14.03 0.81
CA VAL A 117 15.66 13.67 -0.60
C VAL A 117 14.82 14.52 -1.51
N THR A 118 15.19 14.59 -2.79
CA THR A 118 14.43 15.30 -3.80
C THR A 118 13.48 14.34 -4.50
N PHE A 119 12.17 14.54 -4.35
CA PHE A 119 11.15 13.77 -5.04
C PHE A 119 10.35 14.68 -5.98
N LYS A 120 10.33 14.34 -7.27
CA LYS A 120 9.67 15.16 -8.33
C LYS A 120 10.12 16.62 -8.33
N GLY A 121 11.40 16.87 -8.09
CA GLY A 121 11.99 18.22 -8.06
C GLY A 121 11.69 19.03 -6.80
N LYS A 122 11.07 18.44 -5.77
CA LYS A 122 10.82 19.10 -4.48
C LYS A 122 11.50 18.35 -3.34
N PRO A 123 12.02 19.05 -2.31
CA PRO A 123 12.55 18.39 -1.13
C PRO A 123 11.42 17.68 -0.37
N VAL A 124 11.69 16.45 0.07
CA VAL A 124 10.81 15.61 0.88
C VAL A 124 11.66 14.97 1.96
N LEU A 125 11.13 14.91 3.17
CA LEU A 125 11.78 14.22 4.29
C LEU A 125 11.15 12.84 4.48
N ILE A 126 11.93 11.77 4.35
CA ILE A 126 11.49 10.41 4.65
C ILE A 126 11.76 10.12 6.12
N ALA A 127 10.71 10.13 6.95
CA ALA A 127 10.86 9.99 8.40
C ALA A 127 11.36 8.59 8.79
N ALA A 128 12.46 8.50 9.50
CA ALA A 128 12.89 7.27 10.16
C ALA A 128 12.30 7.20 11.57
N GLU A 129 12.36 8.31 12.30
CA GLU A 129 11.87 8.42 13.67
C GLU A 129 11.07 9.72 13.81
N VAL A 130 9.99 9.67 14.58
CA VAL A 130 9.22 10.87 14.96
C VAL A 130 9.07 10.88 16.46
N LYS A 131 9.48 11.98 17.09
CA LYS A 131 9.32 12.21 18.51
C LYS A 131 8.23 13.25 18.73
N LYS A 132 7.24 12.90 19.55
CA LYS A 132 6.16 13.79 19.97
C LYS A 132 6.15 13.82 21.50
N GLY A 133 6.55 14.95 22.08
CA GLY A 133 6.74 15.05 23.53
C GLY A 133 7.75 14.02 24.05
N GLY A 134 7.30 13.13 24.94
CA GLY A 134 8.11 12.04 25.49
C GLY A 134 8.09 10.73 24.70
N ALA A 135 7.24 10.62 23.66
CA ALA A 135 7.08 9.38 22.91
C ALA A 135 7.91 9.38 21.62
N LEU A 136 8.54 8.24 21.32
CA LEU A 136 9.34 8.01 20.13
C LEU A 136 8.67 6.96 19.23
N LEU A 137 8.34 7.35 18.01
CA LEU A 137 7.79 6.48 16.97
C LEU A 137 8.90 6.12 15.99
N THR A 138 9.35 4.87 16.00
CA THR A 138 10.32 4.36 15.03
C THR A 138 9.57 3.78 13.81
N LEU A 139 9.74 4.41 12.65
CA LEU A 139 9.08 4.04 11.40
C LEU A 139 10.01 3.24 10.47
N ARG A 140 11.30 3.58 10.46
CA ARG A 140 12.33 2.91 9.64
C ARG A 140 13.59 2.73 10.48
N ASP A 141 14.37 1.70 10.15
CA ASP A 141 15.71 1.54 10.71
C ASP A 141 16.73 2.46 10.02
N GLU A 142 17.98 2.44 10.51
CA GLU A 142 19.09 3.26 10.01
C GLU A 142 19.38 3.06 8.51
N ASN A 143 18.99 1.91 7.96
CA ASN A 143 19.13 1.57 6.55
C ASN A 143 17.90 1.94 5.72
N GLY A 144 16.95 2.68 6.29
CA GLY A 144 15.69 3.07 5.66
C GLY A 144 14.70 1.91 5.49
N VAL A 145 14.94 0.77 6.15
CA VAL A 145 14.01 -0.36 6.09
C VAL A 145 12.83 -0.07 7.00
N ALA A 146 11.67 0.06 6.37
CA ALA A 146 10.40 0.23 7.05
C ALA A 146 10.11 -0.91 8.04
N ALA A 147 9.69 -0.55 9.25
CA ALA A 147 9.30 -1.50 10.29
C ALA A 147 8.14 -2.42 9.84
N TRP A 148 7.25 -1.91 8.99
CA TRP A 148 6.15 -2.68 8.41
C TRP A 148 6.54 -3.69 7.33
N ARG A 149 7.81 -3.75 6.90
CA ARG A 149 8.26 -4.73 5.90
C ARG A 149 8.56 -6.11 6.51
N ARG A 150 8.69 -6.21 7.83
CA ARG A 150 9.04 -7.47 8.52
C ARG A 150 7.81 -8.31 8.87
N ARG A 151 6.92 -8.55 7.90
CA ARG A 151 5.73 -9.39 8.10
C ARG A 151 5.62 -10.45 7.02
#